data_AF-A0A3C1ZZK6-F1
#
_entry.id   AF-A0A3C1ZZK6-F1
#
_cell.length_a   1.000
_cell.length_b   1.000
_cell.length_c   1.000
_cell.angle_alpha   90.00
_cell.angle_beta   90.00
_cell.angle_gamma   90.00
#
_symmetry.space_group_name_H-M   'P 1'
#
loop_
_entity.id
_entity.type
_entity.pdbx_description
1 polymer ?
#
loop_
_entity_poly.entity_id
_entity_poly.type
_entity_poly.pdbx_seq_one_letter_code
_entity_poly.pdbx_strand_id
1 'polypeptide(L)'
;MASSSRRLRKILQYVVSLAAALALLFWVFRKQSWEDIWSRIAEVEWYLIVLSLIVGLLSHLVRAFRWNLLLEPLGYRPPIGHTFLS
;
A
#
# COMPACT_ATOMS: atom_id res chain seq x y z
N MET A 1 -21.22 -23.41 -16.48
CA MET A 1 -21.77 -22.03 -16.41
C MET A 1 -21.44 -21.23 -15.13
N ALA A 2 -20.69 -21.76 -14.13
CA ALA A 2 -20.43 -21.05 -12.86
C ALA A 2 -19.20 -20.11 -12.83
N SER A 3 -18.43 -19.98 -13.92
CA SER A 3 -17.22 -19.14 -13.97
C SER A 3 -17.51 -17.66 -14.28
N SER A 4 -18.54 -17.37 -15.07
CA SER A 4 -18.88 -16.01 -15.52
C SER A 4 -19.36 -15.10 -14.40
N SER A 5 -20.16 -15.62 -13.46
CA SER A 5 -20.65 -14.86 -12.30
C SER A 5 -19.53 -14.45 -11.33
N ARG A 6 -18.53 -15.33 -11.13
CA ARG A 6 -17.34 -15.03 -10.30
C ARG A 6 -16.48 -13.93 -10.91
N ARG A 7 -16.32 -13.92 -12.24
CA ARG A 7 -15.56 -12.87 -12.95
C ARG A 7 -16.28 -11.52 -12.85
N LEU A 8 -17.59 -11.49 -13.07
CA LEU A 8 -18.40 -10.27 -12.94
C LEU A 8 -18.32 -9.68 -11.51
N ARG A 9 -18.42 -10.53 -10.48
CA ARG A 9 -18.29 -10.08 -9.08
C ARG A 9 -16.94 -9.44 -8.79
N LYS A 10 -15.84 -10.00 -9.30
CA LYS A 10 -14.50 -9.42 -9.14
C LYS A 10 -14.38 -8.08 -9.86
N ILE A 11 -14.88 -7.98 -11.09
CA ILE A 11 -14.88 -6.72 -11.85
C ILE A 11 -15.66 -5.66 -11.09
N LEU A 12 -16.87 -5.97 -10.62
CA LEU A 12 -17.67 -5.06 -9.81
C LEU A 12 -16.96 -4.63 -8.53
N GLN A 13 -16.30 -5.54 -7.82
CA GLN A 13 -15.54 -5.22 -6.62
C GLN A 13 -14.43 -4.19 -6.91
N TYR A 14 -13.66 -4.39 -7.99
CA TYR A 14 -12.61 -3.45 -8.38
C TYR A 14 -13.17 -2.12 -8.87
N VAL A 15 -14.23 -2.13 -9.67
CA VAL A 15 -14.88 -0.91 -10.17
C VAL A 15 -15.45 -0.08 -9.03
N VAL A 16 -16.14 -0.72 -8.07
CA VAL A 16 -16.68 -0.02 -6.89
C VAL A 16 -15.55 0.56 -6.04
N SER A 17 -14.47 -0.21 -5.82
CA SER A 17 -13.31 0.28 -5.06
C SER A 17 -12.61 1.45 -5.75
N LEU A 18 -12.47 1.39 -7.08
CA LEU A 18 -11.88 2.46 -7.88
C LEU A 18 -12.78 3.71 -7.90
N ALA A 19 -14.08 3.53 -8.10
CA ALA A 19 -15.05 4.62 -8.07
C ALA A 19 -15.05 5.32 -6.70
N ALA A 20 -14.97 4.56 -5.60
CA ALA A 20 -14.85 5.11 -4.26
C ALA A 20 -13.55 5.91 -4.09
N ALA A 21 -12.41 5.38 -4.54
CA ALA A 21 -11.13 6.08 -4.48
C ALA A 21 -11.16 7.40 -5.27
N LEU A 22 -11.69 7.39 -6.50
CA LEU A 22 -11.82 8.59 -7.34
C LEU A 22 -12.80 9.61 -6.76
N ALA A 23 -13.93 9.15 -6.20
CA ALA A 23 -14.90 10.03 -5.56
C ALA A 23 -14.31 10.74 -4.33
N LEU A 24 -13.56 10.01 -3.49
CA LEU A 24 -12.87 10.58 -2.34
C LEU A 24 -11.77 11.55 -2.77
N LEU A 25 -10.97 11.19 -3.77
CA LEU A 25 -9.93 12.06 -4.30
C LEU A 25 -10.54 13.36 -4.84
N PHE A 26 -11.58 13.26 -5.67
CA PHE A 26 -12.30 14.43 -6.16
C PHE A 26 -12.85 15.29 -5.01
N TRP A 27 -13.41 14.67 -3.97
CA TRP A 27 -13.94 15.40 -2.83
C TRP A 27 -12.86 16.13 -2.01
N VAL A 28 -11.69 15.53 -1.83
CA VAL A 28 -10.57 16.16 -1.12
C VAL A 28 -9.99 17.31 -1.96
N PHE A 29 -9.78 17.09 -3.26
CA PHE A 29 -9.07 18.04 -4.12
C PHE A 29 -9.96 19.15 -4.72
N ARG A 30 -11.30 19.00 -4.77
CA ARG A 30 -12.20 19.98 -5.41
C ARG A 30 -12.16 21.41 -4.85
N LYS A 31 -11.61 21.62 -3.65
CA LYS A 31 -11.50 22.94 -3.01
C LYS A 31 -10.05 23.40 -2.84
N GLN A 32 -9.08 22.61 -3.27
CA GLN A 32 -7.67 22.88 -3.07
C GLN A 32 -7.10 23.58 -4.31
N SER A 33 -6.47 24.73 -4.14
CA SER A 33 -5.73 25.39 -5.22
C SER A 33 -4.42 24.66 -5.49
N TRP A 34 -3.94 24.68 -6.74
CA TRP A 34 -2.67 24.04 -7.10
C TRP A 34 -1.49 24.76 -6.42
N GLU A 35 -1.62 26.07 -6.24
CA GLU A 35 -0.66 26.93 -5.55
C GLU A 35 -0.51 26.53 -4.07
N ASP A 36 -1.63 26.26 -3.38
CA ASP A 36 -1.63 25.82 -1.97
C ASP A 36 -1.01 24.43 -1.79
N ILE A 37 -1.09 23.56 -2.81
CA ILE A 37 -0.43 22.25 -2.76
C ILE A 37 1.08 22.43 -2.83
N TRP A 38 1.54 23.28 -3.76
CA TRP A 38 2.97 23.47 -3.98
C TRP A 38 3.66 24.16 -2.79
N SER A 39 3.01 25.16 -2.20
CA SER A 39 3.53 25.82 -0.98
C SER A 39 3.66 24.84 0.18
N ARG A 40 2.64 23.99 0.40
CA ARG A 40 2.66 22.96 1.47
C ARG A 40 3.73 21.90 1.26
N ILE A 41 4.04 21.53 0.02
CA ILE A 41 5.12 20.58 -0.29
C ILE A 41 6.49 21.23 0.00
N ALA A 42 6.65 22.52 -0.30
CA ALA A 42 7.89 23.25 -0.05
C ALA A 42 8.20 23.41 1.45
N GLU A 43 7.17 23.50 2.29
CA GLU A 43 7.30 23.64 3.76
C GLU A 43 7.43 22.30 4.51
N VAL A 44 7.50 21.17 3.79
CA VAL A 44 7.46 19.86 4.44
C VAL A 44 8.77 19.55 5.18
N GLU A 45 8.64 19.01 6.40
CA GLU A 45 9.78 18.60 7.23
C GLU A 45 10.42 17.33 6.68
N TRP A 46 11.57 17.45 6.03
CA TRP A 46 12.32 16.32 5.45
C TRP A 46 12.64 15.20 6.45
N TYR A 47 12.83 15.55 7.73
CA TYR A 47 13.04 14.58 8.80
C TYR A 47 11.88 13.58 8.92
N LEU A 48 10.64 14.04 8.83
CA LEU A 48 9.46 13.17 8.92
C LEU A 48 9.35 12.24 7.71
N ILE A 49 9.75 12.70 6.52
CA ILE A 49 9.77 11.88 5.30
C ILE A 49 10.78 10.75 5.45
N VAL A 50 12.02 11.09 5.83
CA VAL A 50 13.10 10.10 6.00
C VAL A 50 12.75 9.10 7.11
N LEU A 51 12.21 9.58 8.24
CA LEU A 51 11.75 8.72 9.31
C LEU A 51 10.63 7.77 8.85
N SER A 52 9.64 8.28 8.11
CA SER A 52 8.56 7.46 7.56
C SER A 52 9.08 6.41 6.58
N LEU A 53 10.09 6.75 5.77
CA LEU A 53 10.73 5.81 4.85
C LEU A 53 11.45 4.69 5.63
N ILE A 54 12.22 5.04 6.65
CA ILE A 54 12.91 4.07 7.51
C ILE A 54 11.90 3.15 8.20
N VAL A 55 10.84 3.71 8.80
CA VAL A 55 9.78 2.93 9.45
C VAL A 55 9.07 2.03 8.45
N GLY A 56 8.81 2.51 7.24
CA GLY A 56 8.25 1.71 6.14
C GLY A 56 9.13 0.51 5.81
N LEU A 57 10.43 0.73 5.60
CA LEU A 57 11.39 -0.34 5.33
C LEU A 57 11.47 -1.34 6.49
N LEU A 58 11.50 -0.87 7.74
CA LEU A 58 11.48 -1.72 8.92
C LEU A 58 10.18 -2.54 9.00
N SER A 59 9.03 -1.98 8.63
CA SER A 59 7.75 -2.69 8.57
C SER A 59 7.81 -3.88 7.60
N HIS A 60 8.44 -3.70 6.44
CA HIS A 60 8.67 -4.78 5.48
C HIS A 60 9.66 -5.83 6.01
N LEU A 61 10.71 -5.41 6.73
CA LEU A 61 11.68 -6.34 7.33
C LEU A 61 11.02 -7.21 8.40
N VAL A 62 10.22 -6.61 9.28
CA VAL A 62 9.46 -7.33 10.31
C VAL A 62 8.48 -8.31 9.67
N ARG A 63 7.81 -7.92 8.58
CA ARG A 63 6.90 -8.79 7.84
C ARG A 63 7.64 -10.02 7.28
N ALA A 64 8.81 -9.81 6.68
CA ALA A 64 9.64 -10.87 6.14
C ALA A 64 10.11 -11.84 7.22
N PHE A 65 10.60 -11.30 8.36
CA PHE A 65 11.01 -12.11 9.50
C PHE A 65 9.86 -12.93 10.07
N ARG A 66 8.68 -12.32 10.22
CA ARG A 66 7.47 -13.01 10.70
C ARG A 66 7.09 -14.18 9.79
N TRP A 67 7.16 -14.02 8.48
CA TRP A 67 6.88 -15.11 7.53
C TRP A 67 7.94 -16.21 7.61
N ASN A 68 9.22 -15.86 7.75
CA ASN A 68 10.28 -16.84 7.95
C ASN A 68 10.07 -17.67 9.23
N LEU A 69 9.65 -17.04 10.34
CA LEU A 69 9.33 -17.74 11.58
C LEU A 69 8.15 -18.72 11.42
N LEU A 70 7.14 -18.36 10.62
CA LEU A 70 6.02 -19.27 10.31
C LEU A 70 6.44 -20.46 9.42
N LEU A 71 7.50 -20.30 8.63
CA LEU A 71 8.03 -21.34 7.74
C LEU A 71 9.05 -22.26 8.43
N GLU A 72 9.68 -21.80 9.50
CA GLU A 72 10.62 -22.58 10.30
C GLU A 72 10.07 -23.93 10.81
N PRO A 73 8.85 -24.03 11.38
CA PRO A 73 8.28 -25.33 11.78
C PRO A 73 7.94 -26.25 10.60
N LEU A 74 7.90 -25.73 9.37
CA LEU A 74 7.71 -26.51 8.15
C LEU A 74 9.03 -26.98 7.52
N GLY A 75 10.17 -26.67 8.15
CA GLY A 75 11.51 -27.04 7.67
C GLY A 75 12.07 -26.13 6.57
N TYR A 76 11.37 -25.04 6.22
CA TYR A 76 11.81 -24.09 5.19
C TYR A 76 12.44 -22.85 5.84
N ARG A 77 13.64 -22.47 5.37
CA ARG A 77 14.36 -21.26 5.81
C ARG A 77 14.68 -20.36 4.62
N PRO A 78 13.71 -19.60 4.08
CA PRO A 78 13.99 -18.70 2.97
C PRO A 78 14.88 -17.53 3.44
N PRO A 79 15.86 -17.09 2.64
CA PRO A 79 16.65 -15.91 2.97
C PRO A 79 15.75 -14.67 3.02
N ILE A 80 15.95 -13.80 4.02
CA ILE A 80 15.10 -12.61 4.27
C ILE A 80 14.97 -11.72 3.02
N GLY A 81 16.00 -11.66 2.16
CA GLY A 81 15.95 -10.91 0.90
C GLY A 81 14.90 -11.40 -0.11
N HIS A 82 14.54 -12.69 -0.09
CA HIS A 82 13.49 -13.24 -0.95
C HIS A 82 12.09 -13.06 -0.34
N THR A 83 11.98 -12.93 0.99
CA THR A 83 10.71 -12.74 1.70
C THR A 83 10.36 -11.26 1.92
N PHE A 84 11.32 -10.34 1.76
CA PHE A 84 11.14 -8.89 1.97
C PHE A 84 10.20 -8.22 0.95
N LEU A 85 10.15 -8.74 -0.27
CA LEU A 85 9.33 -8.22 -1.38
C LEU A 85 7.98 -8.94 -1.56
N SER A 86 7.65 -9.90 -0.68
CA SER A 86 6.35 -10.58 -0.65
C SER A 86 5.35 -9.88 0.26
#